data_AF-A0A357AZP7-F1
#
_entry.id   AF-A0A357AZP7-F1
#
_cell.length_a   1.000
_cell.length_b   1.000
_cell.length_c   1.000
_cell.angle_alpha   90.00
_cell.angle_beta   90.00
_cell.angle_gamma   90.00
#
_symmetry.space_group_name_H-M   'P 1'
#
loop_
_entity.id
_entity.type
_entity.pdbx_description
1 polymer ?
#
loop_
_entity_poly.entity_id
_entity_poly.type
_entity_poly.pdbx_seq_one_letter_code
_entity_poly.pdbx_strand_id
1 'polypeptide(L)' 'IVDEADSILLDEAVTPMILSGGGGGDIRDYKIADTFARYLKGTVFASLDEDADIDAMEGDYIVDERRKNAVLTAEGIAKA' A
#
# COMPACT_ATOMS: atom_id res chain seq x y z
N ILE A 1 -3.92 -3.36 43.97
CA ILE A 1 -4.77 -4.57 44.07
C ILE A 1 -5.71 -4.49 42.89
N VAL A 2 -5.63 -5.46 41.99
CA VAL A 2 -6.45 -5.50 40.78
C VAL A 2 -7.73 -6.25 41.17
N ASP A 3 -8.86 -5.57 41.10
CA ASP A 3 -10.18 -6.19 41.32
C ASP A 3 -10.57 -6.88 40.00
N GLU A 4 -11.21 -8.05 40.07
CA GLU A 4 -11.53 -8.91 38.91
C GLU A 4 -10.32 -9.53 38.16
N ALA A 5 -9.33 -10.04 38.90
CA ALA A 5 -8.15 -10.72 38.33
C ALA A 5 -8.49 -11.90 37.40
N ASP A 6 -9.57 -12.63 37.69
CA ASP A 6 -10.00 -13.82 36.94
C ASP A 6 -10.50 -13.46 35.54
N SER A 7 -11.14 -12.29 35.39
CA SER A 7 -11.70 -11.78 34.14
C SER A 7 -10.62 -11.26 33.18
N ILE A 8 -9.58 -10.60 33.72
CA ILE A 8 -8.45 -10.08 32.92
C ILE A 8 -7.58 -11.24 32.39
N LEU A 9 -7.37 -12.27 33.20
CA LEU A 9 -6.45 -13.37 32.88
C LEU A 9 -7.03 -14.39 31.88
N LEU A 10 -8.36 -14.52 31.78
CA LEU A 10 -9.02 -15.45 30.87
C LEU A 10 -9.60 -14.78 29.62
N ASP A 11 -10.27 -13.63 29.77
CA ASP A 11 -11.08 -13.06 28.67
C ASP A 11 -10.38 -11.86 27.99
N GLU A 12 -9.70 -10.99 28.74
CA GLU A 12 -9.04 -9.82 28.15
C GLU A 12 -7.68 -10.12 27.50
N ALA A 13 -6.97 -11.18 27.94
CA ALA A 13 -5.68 -11.57 27.37
C ALA A 13 -5.76 -12.15 25.94
N VAL A 14 -6.95 -12.60 25.52
CA VAL A 14 -7.21 -13.14 24.17
C VAL A 14 -7.62 -12.04 23.18
N THR A 15 -8.06 -10.88 23.69
CA THR A 15 -8.39 -9.71 22.87
C THR A 15 -7.13 -8.84 22.74
N PRO A 16 -6.53 -8.73 21.54
CA PRO A 16 -5.36 -7.87 21.37
C PRO A 16 -5.71 -6.44 21.74
N MET A 17 -4.91 -5.81 22.62
CA MET A 17 -5.02 -4.38 22.88
C MET A 17 -4.54 -3.61 21.64
N ILE A 18 -5.48 -3.16 20.82
CA ILE A 18 -5.19 -2.38 19.62
C ILE A 18 -5.24 -0.89 19.97
N LEU A 19 -4.08 -0.26 20.05
CA LEU A 19 -3.98 1.21 19.99
C LEU A 19 -3.98 1.63 18.52
N SER A 20 -5.17 1.65 17.91
CA SER A 20 -5.37 2.30 16.62
C SER A 20 -5.37 3.80 16.83
N GLY A 21 -4.19 4.41 16.81
CA GLY A 21 -4.10 5.84 16.52
C GLY A 21 -4.85 6.08 15.21
N GLY A 22 -5.89 6.92 15.25
CA GLY A 22 -6.69 7.23 14.07
C GLY A 22 -5.77 7.55 12.89
N GLY A 23 -6.11 7.06 11.70
CA GLY A 23 -5.25 7.13 10.51
C GLY A 23 -4.66 8.52 10.35
N GLY A 24 -3.33 8.64 10.49
CA GLY A 24 -2.62 9.92 10.59
C GLY A 24 -2.52 10.71 9.29
N GLY A 25 -3.32 10.38 8.28
CA GLY A 25 -3.33 11.00 6.95
C GLY A 25 -4.59 11.83 6.74
N ASP A 26 -4.43 12.99 6.10
CA ASP A 26 -5.59 13.76 5.68
C ASP A 26 -6.28 13.05 4.50
N ILE A 27 -7.62 13.01 4.52
CA ILE A 27 -8.42 12.50 3.39
C ILE A 27 -8.07 13.25 2.10
N ARG A 28 -7.62 14.50 2.19
CA ARG A 28 -7.12 15.31 1.07
C ARG A 28 -5.95 14.63 0.36
N ASP A 29 -5.01 14.04 1.10
CA ASP A 29 -3.81 13.43 0.51
C ASP A 29 -4.17 12.24 -0.38
N TYR A 30 -5.13 11.41 0.07
CA TYR A 30 -5.66 10.31 -0.74
C TYR A 30 -6.38 10.78 -2.00
N LYS A 31 -7.10 11.90 -1.94
CA LYS A 31 -7.77 12.48 -3.12
C LYS A 31 -6.78 13.02 -4.14
N ILE A 32 -5.69 13.63 -3.68
CA ILE A 32 -4.62 14.12 -4.55
C ILE A 32 -3.92 12.92 -5.20
N ALA A 33 -3.61 11.88 -4.42
CA ALA A 33 -3.01 10.65 -4.94
C ALA A 33 -3.90 9.94 -5.98
N ASP A 34 -5.22 9.83 -5.74
CA ASP A 34 -6.17 9.26 -6.72
C ASP A 34 -6.18 10.07 -8.02
N THR A 35 -6.21 11.40 -7.89
CA THR A 35 -6.18 12.30 -9.05
C THR A 35 -4.89 12.12 -9.84
N PHE A 36 -3.73 12.07 -9.17
CA PHE A 36 -2.44 11.83 -9.79
C PHE A 36 -2.39 10.48 -10.52
N ALA A 37 -2.79 9.40 -9.85
CA ALA A 37 -2.78 8.05 -10.41
C ALA A 37 -3.60 7.93 -11.71
N ARG A 38 -4.70 8.68 -11.81
CA ARG A 38 -5.56 8.72 -13.01
C ARG A 38 -4.92 9.38 -14.22
N TYR A 39 -3.92 10.25 -14.02
CA TYR A 39 -3.20 10.90 -15.12
C TYR A 39 -2.03 10.08 -15.65
N LEU A 40 -1.56 9.08 -14.89
CA LEU A 40 -0.46 8.22 -15.29
C LEU A 40 -0.90 7.19 -16.34
N LYS A 41 -0.04 6.93 -17.31
CA LYS A 41 -0.23 5.89 -18.32
C LYS A 41 0.54 4.64 -17.93
N GLY A 42 -0.17 3.55 -17.67
CA GLY A 42 0.46 2.29 -17.27
C GLY A 42 0.49 1.24 -18.36
N THR A 43 1.43 0.31 -18.24
CA THR A 43 1.52 -0.89 -19.08
C THR A 43 1.36 -2.12 -18.20
N VAL A 44 0.51 -3.07 -18.63
CA VAL A 44 0.15 -4.26 -17.85
C VAL A 44 0.78 -5.50 -18.45
N PHE A 45 1.47 -6.27 -17.62
CA PHE A 45 2.11 -7.54 -17.99
C PHE A 45 1.54 -8.69 -17.15
N ALA A 46 1.29 -9.82 -17.81
CA ALA A 46 0.82 -11.02 -17.13
C ALA A 46 1.87 -11.57 -16.14
N SER A 47 3.15 -11.42 -16.44
CA SER A 47 4.27 -11.73 -15.56
C SER A 47 5.51 -11.00 -16.06
N LEU A 48 6.27 -10.39 -15.15
CA LEU A 48 7.59 -9.85 -15.44
C LEU A 48 8.69 -10.83 -15.00
N ASP A 49 9.79 -10.84 -15.75
CA ASP A 49 11.02 -11.51 -15.31
C ASP A 49 11.61 -10.79 -14.10
N GLU A 50 12.36 -11.50 -13.25
CA GLU A 50 12.94 -10.91 -12.03
C GLU A 50 14.02 -9.86 -12.35
N ASP A 51 14.70 -10.04 -13.48
CA ASP A 51 15.74 -9.14 -13.96
C ASP A 51 15.21 -8.13 -15.00
N ALA A 52 13.89 -7.98 -15.12
CA ALA A 52 13.30 -7.03 -16.06
C ALA A 52 13.68 -5.59 -15.67
N ASP A 53 14.28 -4.87 -16.61
CA ASP A 53 14.60 -3.45 -16.45
C ASP A 53 13.34 -2.61 -16.63
N ILE A 54 12.68 -2.30 -15.51
CA ILE A 54 11.44 -1.52 -15.45
C ILE A 54 11.61 -0.13 -16.05
N ASP A 55 12.81 0.47 -15.95
CA ASP A 55 13.08 1.82 -16.45
C ASP A 55 13.28 1.86 -17.97
N ALA A 56 13.58 0.72 -18.60
CA ALA A 56 13.63 0.58 -20.05
C ALA A 56 12.24 0.36 -20.69
N MET A 57 11.20 0.14 -19.87
CA MET A 57 9.84 -0.15 -20.34
C MET A 57 9.05 1.16 -20.56
N GLU A 58 8.22 1.19 -21.61
CA GLU A 58 7.41 2.36 -21.91
C GLU A 58 6.22 2.48 -20.94
N GLY A 59 6.04 3.68 -20.38
CA GLY A 59 4.93 4.03 -19.51
C GLY A 59 5.38 4.70 -18.21
N ASP A 60 4.43 5.26 -17.49
CA ASP A 60 4.63 5.90 -16.19
C ASP A 60 4.68 4.88 -15.04
N TYR A 61 4.02 3.74 -15.22
CA TYR A 61 4.06 2.64 -14.26
C TYR A 61 3.83 1.31 -14.96
N ILE A 62 4.34 0.24 -14.35
CA ILE A 62 4.23 -1.12 -14.84
C ILE A 62 3.47 -1.96 -13.81
N VAL A 63 2.53 -2.80 -14.29
CA VAL A 63 1.76 -3.74 -13.45
C VAL A 63 2.18 -5.17 -13.76
N ASP A 64 2.56 -5.92 -12.73
CA ASP A 64 2.74 -7.37 -12.78
C ASP A 64 1.50 -8.03 -12.14
N GLU A 65 0.61 -8.58 -12.96
CA GLU A 65 -0.64 -9.20 -12.49
C GLU A 65 -0.40 -10.48 -11.69
N ARG A 66 0.63 -11.26 -12.04
CA ARG A 66 0.97 -12.49 -11.32
C ARG A 66 1.40 -12.16 -9.89
N ARG A 67 2.19 -11.10 -9.72
CA ARG A 67 2.64 -10.64 -8.40
C ARG A 67 1.69 -9.66 -7.72
N LYS A 68 0.64 -9.20 -8.42
CA LYS A 68 -0.30 -8.16 -7.97
C LYS A 68 0.42 -6.90 -7.48
N ASN A 69 1.47 -6.52 -8.19
CA ASN A 69 2.31 -5.38 -7.85
C ASN A 69 2.27 -4.34 -8.97
N ALA A 70 2.42 -3.07 -8.61
CA ALA A 70 2.55 -1.95 -9.54
C ALA A 70 3.77 -1.10 -9.11
N VAL A 71 4.63 -0.78 -10.07
CA VAL A 71 5.88 -0.04 -9.83
C VAL A 71 5.94 1.16 -10.78
N LEU A 72 6.26 2.34 -10.25
CA LEU A 72 6.51 3.54 -11.06
C LEU A 72 7.84 3.40 -11.80
N THR A 73 7.88 3.80 -13.07
CA THR A 73 9.12 3.94 -13.83
C THR A 73 9.81 5.26 -13.47
N ALA A 74 11.06 5.44 -13.89
CA ALA A 74 11.75 6.73 -13.80
C ALA A 74 10.93 7.90 -14.39
N GLU A 75 10.22 7.68 -15.50
CA GLU A 75 9.34 8.69 -16.11
C GLU A 75 8.13 9.02 -15.23
N GLY A 76 7.50 8.01 -14.63
CA GLY A 76 6.38 8.22 -13.71
C GLY A 76 6.79 8.94 -12.43
N ILE A 77 7.98 8.65 -11.90
CA ILE A 77 8.55 9.35 -10.74
C ILE A 77 8.82 10.81 -11.09
N ALA A 78 9.36 11.10 -12.27
CA ALA A 78 9.63 12.48 -12.70
C ALA A 78 8.36 13.33 -12.87
N LYS A 79 7.18 12.71 -13.00
CA LYS A 79 5.87 13.38 -13.10
C LYS A 79 5.20 13.64 -11.74
N ALA A 80 5.65 12.97 -10.68
CA ALA A 80 5.14 13.12 -9.31
C ALA A 80 5.68 14.40 -8.65
#